data_AF-A0A7R9B9Y7-F1
#
_entry.id   AF-A0A7R9B9Y7-F1
#
_cell.length_a   1.000
_cell.length_b   1.000
_cell.length_c   1.000
_cell.angle_alpha   90.00
_cell.angle_beta   90.00
_cell.angle_gamma   90.00
#
_symmetry.space_group_name_H-M   'P 1'
#
loop_
_entity.id
_entity.type
_entity.pdbx_description
1 polymer ?
#
loop_
_entity_poly.entity_id
_entity_poly.type
_entity_poly.pdbx_seq_one_letter_code
_entity_poly.pdbx_strand_id
1 'polypeptide(L)'
;VLDDFSLKFPPSLWPSGSEETIIFPQLNAYLVRYQNPREADAMTKIQEELDETKIILHNTIEAVLERGEKLDDLVAKSEGLSLQSKAFYKTARKTNSCCSLG
;
A
#
# COMPACT_ATOMS: atom_id res chain seq x y z
N VAL A 1 7.64 11.10 7.64
CA VAL A 1 7.20 9.92 8.43
C VAL A 1 8.35 8.97 8.70
N LEU A 2 9.07 8.49 7.66
CA LEU A 2 10.16 7.51 7.81
C LEU A 2 11.36 8.04 8.62
N ASP A 3 11.72 9.31 8.44
CA ASP A 3 12.79 9.95 9.23
C ASP A 3 12.41 10.02 10.72
N ASP A 4 11.24 10.57 11.03
CA ASP A 4 10.70 10.63 12.39
C ASP A 4 10.57 9.25 13.06
N PHE A 5 10.25 8.23 12.27
CA PHE A 5 10.18 6.84 12.74
C PHE A 5 11.57 6.32 13.09
N SER A 6 12.54 6.50 12.20
CA SER A 6 13.93 6.04 12.39
C SER A 6 14.66 6.77 13.54
N LEU A 7 14.27 8.02 13.82
CA LEU A 7 14.75 8.77 14.99
C LEU A 7 14.26 8.19 16.32
N LYS A 8 13.03 7.63 16.34
CA LYS A 8 12.44 7.05 17.55
C LYS A 8 12.68 5.56 17.70
N PHE A 9 12.79 4.84 16.59
CA PHE A 9 12.98 3.40 16.52
C PHE A 9 14.21 3.09 15.67
N PRO A 10 15.38 2.85 16.30
CA PRO A 10 16.59 2.55 15.56
C PRO A 10 16.46 1.28 14.70
N PRO A 11 17.17 1.18 13.56
CA PRO A 11 17.08 0.05 12.63
C PRO A 11 17.32 -1.33 13.26
N SER A 12 18.08 -1.38 14.35
CA SER A 12 18.33 -2.62 15.10
C SER A 12 17.06 -3.24 15.70
N LEU A 13 16.01 -2.45 15.94
CA LEU A 13 14.75 -2.93 16.52
C LEU A 13 13.74 -3.40 15.46
N TRP A 14 13.96 -3.08 14.19
CA TRP A 14 12.99 -3.36 13.12
C TRP A 14 12.77 -4.86 12.87
N PRO A 15 13.80 -5.74 12.86
CA PRO A 15 13.61 -7.16 12.57
C PRO A 15 12.72 -7.89 13.58
N SER A 16 12.67 -7.40 14.81
CA SER A 16 11.85 -7.97 15.90
C SER A 16 10.62 -7.11 16.22
N GLY A 17 10.39 -6.04 15.46
CA GLY A 17 9.32 -5.10 15.69
C GLY A 17 7.96 -5.69 15.31
N SER A 18 6.94 -5.33 16.09
CA SER A 18 5.54 -5.67 15.85
C SER A 18 4.65 -4.47 16.17
N GLU A 19 3.38 -4.53 15.76
CA GLU A 19 2.41 -3.47 16.03
C GLU A 19 2.19 -3.24 17.54
N GLU A 20 2.35 -4.28 18.36
CA GLU A 20 2.23 -4.19 19.81
C GLU A 20 3.46 -3.58 20.48
N THR A 21 4.64 -3.72 19.86
CA THR A 21 5.92 -3.28 20.45
C THR A 21 6.37 -1.91 19.93
N ILE A 22 5.96 -1.54 18.72
CA ILE A 22 6.30 -0.26 18.08
C ILE A 22 5.08 0.67 18.14
N ILE A 23 5.00 1.45 19.21
CA ILE A 23 3.91 2.41 19.42
C ILE A 23 4.28 3.76 18.78
N PHE A 24 3.74 4.02 17.58
CA PHE A 24 3.99 5.25 16.81
C PHE A 24 2.70 6.06 16.56
N PRO A 25 2.12 6.70 17.60
CA PRO A 25 0.78 7.30 17.55
C PRO A 25 0.66 8.49 16.58
N GLN A 26 1.78 9.15 16.26
CA GLN A 26 1.83 10.24 15.28
C GLN A 26 1.43 9.79 13.87
N LEU A 27 1.49 8.49 13.55
CA LEU A 27 1.04 7.98 12.25
C LEU A 27 -0.41 8.35 11.97
N ASN A 28 -1.29 8.23 12.98
CA ASN A 28 -2.70 8.59 12.85
C ASN A 28 -2.89 10.09 12.64
N ALA A 29 -2.13 10.92 13.36
CA ALA A 29 -2.18 12.37 13.21
C ALA A 29 -1.71 12.80 11.81
N TYR A 30 -0.65 12.16 11.30
CA TYR A 30 -0.19 12.36 9.92
C TYR A 30 -1.28 11.91 8.93
N LEU A 31 -1.82 10.70 9.06
CA LEU A 31 -2.86 10.21 8.15
C LEU A 31 -4.04 11.17 8.02
N VAL A 32 -4.52 11.74 9.13
CA VAL A 32 -5.60 12.73 9.15
C VAL A 32 -5.18 14.04 8.46
N ARG A 33 -4.01 14.58 8.82
CA ARG A 33 -3.50 15.83 8.24
C ARG A 33 -3.31 15.75 6.73
N TYR A 34 -2.86 14.61 6.23
CA TYR A 34 -2.63 14.39 4.80
C TYR A 34 -3.91 14.00 4.02
N GLN A 35 -5.08 13.88 4.67
CA GLN A 35 -6.36 13.82 3.95
C GLN A 35 -6.68 15.15 3.24
N ASN A 36 -6.16 16.27 3.75
CA ASN A 36 -6.26 17.57 3.11
C ASN A 36 -4.91 17.93 2.46
N PRO A 37 -4.78 17.86 1.12
CA PRO A 37 -3.52 18.16 0.41
C PRO A 37 -2.98 19.57 0.70
N ARG A 38 -3.83 20.51 1.13
CA ARG A 38 -3.44 21.89 1.47
C ARG A 38 -2.77 22.01 2.84
N GLU A 39 -2.99 21.06 3.74
CA GLU A 39 -2.43 21.05 5.11
C GLU A 39 -1.15 20.20 5.21
N ALA A 40 -0.80 19.51 4.14
CA ALA A 40 0.41 18.69 3.97
C ALA A 40 1.73 19.48 3.89
N ASP A 41 1.69 20.81 4.06
CA ASP A 41 2.78 21.69 3.64
C ASP A 41 4.06 21.61 4.50
N ALA A 42 5.17 21.83 3.81
CA ALA A 42 6.61 21.76 4.12
C ALA A 42 7.38 20.51 3.66
N MET A 43 6.91 19.27 3.91
CA MET A 43 7.68 18.06 3.50
C MET A 43 7.33 17.57 2.09
N THR A 44 6.15 17.92 1.57
CA THR A 44 5.67 17.55 0.23
C THR A 44 6.48 18.21 -0.89
N LYS A 45 7.00 19.43 -0.66
CA LYS A 45 7.85 20.14 -1.63
C LYS A 45 9.22 19.50 -1.85
N ILE A 46 9.74 18.74 -0.87
CA ILE A 46 11.04 18.06 -1.02
C ILE A 46 10.90 16.78 -1.86
N GLN A 47 9.69 16.20 -1.94
CA GLN A 47 9.45 14.96 -2.68
C GLN A 47 9.03 15.19 -4.15
N GLU A 48 8.65 16.41 -4.53
CA GLU A 48 8.35 16.79 -5.92
C GLU A 48 9.59 16.73 -6.84
N GLU A 49 10.81 16.66 -6.30
CA GLU A 49 12.03 16.40 -7.11
C GLU A 49 12.20 14.92 -7.54
N LEU A 50 11.30 14.01 -7.17
CA LEU A 50 11.25 12.63 -7.71
C LEU A 50 10.24 12.52 -8.88
N ASP A 51 10.19 13.53 -9.74
CA ASP A 51 9.56 13.46 -11.07
C ASP A 51 10.35 12.52 -11.99
N GLU A 52 10.26 11.21 -11.74
CA GLU A 52 10.62 10.17 -12.69
C GLU A 52 9.36 9.50 -13.28
N THR A 53 8.34 10.31 -13.55
CA THR A 53 7.19 9.93 -14.38
C THR A 53 7.54 9.99 -15.87
N LYS A 54 8.08 8.89 -16.43
CA LYS A 54 7.99 8.65 -17.90
C LYS A 54 8.00 7.19 -18.38
N ILE A 55 8.36 6.17 -17.59
CA ILE A 55 8.76 4.88 -18.21
C ILE A 55 7.64 3.84 -18.43
N ILE A 56 6.57 3.74 -17.64
CA ILE A 56 5.76 2.48 -17.62
C ILE A 56 4.28 2.68 -17.97
N LEU A 57 3.99 3.21 -19.16
CA LEU A 57 2.63 3.18 -19.73
C LEU A 57 2.43 2.09 -20.79
N HIS A 58 3.50 1.42 -21.24
CA HIS A 58 3.43 0.39 -22.28
C HIS A 58 3.58 -1.07 -21.79
N ASN A 59 3.92 -1.32 -20.51
CA ASN A 59 3.98 -2.67 -19.92
C ASN A 59 2.61 -3.17 -19.40
N THR A 60 1.55 -2.38 -19.56
CA THR A 60 0.31 -2.45 -18.77
C THR A 60 -0.65 -3.56 -19.14
N ILE A 61 -0.60 -4.16 -20.33
CA ILE A 61 -1.58 -5.21 -20.69
C ILE A 61 -1.09 -6.59 -20.23
N GLU A 62 0.15 -6.98 -20.55
CA GLU A 62 0.72 -8.25 -20.09
C GLU A 62 0.94 -8.25 -18.56
N ALA A 63 1.42 -7.14 -17.98
CA ALA A 63 1.58 -7.04 -16.53
C ALA A 63 0.25 -7.05 -15.78
N VAL A 64 -0.86 -6.59 -16.37
CA VAL A 64 -2.19 -6.70 -15.73
C VAL A 64 -2.70 -8.14 -15.75
N LEU A 65 -2.49 -8.87 -16.85
CA LEU A 65 -2.87 -10.29 -16.95
C LEU A 65 -2.06 -11.15 -15.96
N GLU A 66 -0.73 -10.98 -15.95
CA GLU A 66 0.17 -11.72 -15.05
C GLU A 66 -0.04 -11.33 -13.57
N ARG A 67 -0.41 -10.07 -13.30
CA ARG A 67 -0.80 -9.59 -11.96
C ARG A 67 -2.10 -10.21 -11.49
N GLY A 68 -3.07 -10.44 -12.37
CA GLY A 68 -4.36 -11.06 -12.03
C GLY A 68 -4.21 -12.47 -11.45
N GLU A 69 -3.39 -13.31 -12.09
CA GLU A 69 -3.12 -14.68 -11.64
C GLU A 69 -2.26 -14.72 -10.36
N LYS A 70 -1.24 -13.86 -10.27
CA LYS A 70 -0.39 -13.78 -9.06
C LYS A 70 -1.13 -13.22 -7.84
N LEU A 71 -2.07 -12.28 -8.01
CA LEU A 71 -2.81 -11.70 -6.87
C LEU A 71 -3.73 -12.72 -6.20
N ASP A 72 -4.37 -13.60 -6.97
CA ASP A 72 -5.20 -14.67 -6.41
C ASP A 72 -4.37 -15.62 -5.55
N ASP A 73 -3.19 -16.01 -6.05
CA ASP A 73 -2.25 -16.86 -5.33
C ASP A 73 -1.73 -16.20 -4.06
N LEU A 74 -1.43 -14.90 -4.12
CA LEU A 74 -1.01 -14.12 -2.96
C LEU A 74 -2.13 -13.98 -1.92
N VAL A 75 -3.36 -13.70 -2.33
CA VAL A 75 -4.51 -13.61 -1.41
C VAL A 75 -4.79 -14.98 -0.77
N ALA A 76 -4.65 -16.07 -1.51
CA ALA A 76 -4.80 -17.42 -0.98
C ALA A 76 -3.73 -17.72 0.09
N LYS A 77 -2.46 -17.41 -0.21
CA LYS A 77 -1.29 -17.70 0.64
C LYS A 77 -1.06 -16.71 1.78
N SER A 78 -1.67 -15.52 1.76
CA SER A 78 -1.47 -14.50 2.79
C SER A 78 -2.02 -14.96 4.14
N GLU A 79 -1.15 -15.07 5.14
CA GLU A 79 -1.54 -15.41 6.52
C GLU A 79 -2.15 -14.21 7.26
N GLY A 80 -1.84 -12.98 6.83
CA GLY A 80 -2.35 -11.74 7.43
C GLY A 80 -3.77 -11.35 7.00
N LEU A 81 -4.35 -12.04 6.00
CA LEU A 81 -5.73 -11.80 5.59
C LEU A 81 -6.67 -12.78 6.27
N SER A 82 -7.67 -12.24 6.98
CA SER A 82 -8.75 -13.05 7.55
C SER A 82 -9.51 -13.83 6.45
N LEU A 83 -10.09 -14.97 6.82
CA LEU A 83 -10.93 -15.77 5.92
C LEU A 83 -12.08 -14.94 5.31
N GLN A 84 -12.66 -14.02 6.09
CA GLN A 84 -13.70 -13.11 5.64
C GLN A 84 -13.18 -12.12 4.60
N SER A 85 -11.99 -11.55 4.80
CA SER A 85 -11.34 -10.66 3.84
C SER A 85 -11.01 -11.37 2.52
N LYS A 86 -10.54 -12.63 2.60
CA LYS A 86 -10.30 -13.47 1.41
C LYS A 86 -11.59 -13.78 0.66
N ALA A 87 -12.67 -14.09 1.37
CA ALA A 87 -13.98 -14.32 0.77
C ALA A 87 -14.56 -13.05 0.14
N PHE A 88 -14.44 -11.90 0.80
CA PHE A 88 -14.84 -10.60 0.28
C PHE A 88 -14.13 -10.27 -1.04
N TYR A 89 -12.80 -10.44 -1.10
CA TYR A 89 -12.01 -10.26 -2.33
C TYR A 89 -12.54 -11.14 -3.48
N LYS A 90 -12.76 -12.44 -3.22
CA LYS A 90 -13.28 -13.38 -4.22
C LYS A 90 -14.68 -12.98 -4.71
N THR A 91 -15.56 -12.55 -3.82
CA THR A 91 -16.92 -12.12 -4.17
C THR A 91 -16.90 -10.82 -4.97
N ALA A 92 -16.18 -9.80 -4.50
CA ALA A 92 -16.05 -8.52 -5.20
C ALA A 92 -15.52 -8.71 -6.62
N ARG A 93 -14.53 -9.61 -6.83
CA ARG A 93 -14.03 -9.93 -8.17
C ARG A 93 -15.08 -10.58 -9.06
N LYS A 94 -15.84 -11.55 -8.54
CA LYS A 94 -16.93 -12.20 -9.28
C LYS A 94 -18.06 -11.22 -9.63
N THR A 95 -18.35 -10.26 -8.74
CA THR A 95 -19.39 -9.25 -8.99
C THR A 95 -18.93 -8.21 -10.01
N ASN A 96 -17.64 -7.90 -10.05
CA ASN A 96 -17.05 -6.97 -11.02
C ASN A 96 -16.65 -7.63 -12.35
N SER A 97 -16.91 -8.93 -12.55
CA SER A 97 -16.56 -9.64 -13.80
C SER A 97 -17.62 -9.52 -14.90
N CYS A 98 -18.60 -8.61 -14.77
CA CYS A 98 -19.47 -8.26 -15.89
C CYS A 98 -18.66 -7.41 -16.88
N CYS A 99 -18.72 -7.78 -18.15
CA CYS A 99 -17.84 -7.35 -19.26
C CYS A 99 -16.48 -8.10 -19.28
N SER A 100 -16.54 -9.41 -19.57
CA SER A 100 -15.54 -9.96 -20.50
C SER A 100 -15.63 -9.13 -21.77
N LEU A 101 -14.56 -8.39 -22.10
CA LEU A 101 -14.40 -7.70 -23.37
C LEU A 101 -14.66 -8.73 -24.49
N GLY A 102 -15.84 -8.66 -25.09
CA GLY A 102 -16.14 -9.26 -26.39
C GLY A 102 -15.74 -8.29 -27.49
#